data_AF-A0A448ZNH4-F1
#
_entry.id   AF-A0A448ZNH4-F1
#
_cell.length_a   1.000
_cell.length_b   1.000
_cell.length_c   1.000
_cell.angle_alpha   90.00
_cell.angle_beta   90.00
_cell.angle_gamma   90.00
#
_symmetry.space_group_name_H-M   'P 1'
#
loop_
_entity.id
_entity.type
_entity.pdbx_description
1 polymer ?
#
loop_
_entity_poly.entity_id
_entity_poly.type
_entity_poly.pdbx_seq_one_letter_code
_entity_poly.pdbx_strand_id
1 'polypeptide(L)'
;MSTTTSTSTAGEGNSNANDNKPILVVGSANQDLTSTTDVFPALGETVMGKNFATACGGKGANQAVAAASLGMAPVAMLCRVGDDLFGRNLLDNFREAGVEVFGGKATVLQGIPSGVASILVDEASGDNSIVVSPGANSELTKEDVRAAVAGIVPSQVLVQLEIPPPVAFEALRAGKEAGATTILNTAPAPEGWSLEDPEMPFLEHTDLLVLNESELRKVAGAGDSDNDSDEERLAKSLLARGVGTAVIVTLGSRGAMVVEKTGGDGAIRTASVDAPGDLPARELPVRSTVGAGDAFCGALAAYRSAGLSLSEAAGYACGVASTTVRKDGAQPSYPRYDELPECLRLGGDHRPPKRPRASSARPVITFVTGNKKKLEEAKQILSTAGGSAPFELTNQKIDLPELQGDRFEIAREKCRLAAKQVNGAVFTEDTSLSFNALNGLPGPYIKWFLEDCGHEGLNKMLDGFDDRTAYAQTIVAYTTGPGEEIHIFDGRTNGKIVAARGPTDFGWDPVFEPDEGEGKTYAEMTKEFKNSISHRGRSFEKFRAFLASTGSGD
;
A
#
# COMPACT_ATOMS: atom_id res chain seq x y z
N MET A 1 53.35 37.45 -24.08
CA MET A 1 52.09 38.11 -23.68
C MET A 1 51.12 37.93 -24.85
N SER A 2 50.52 36.75 -25.01
CA SER A 2 49.26 36.31 -24.39
C SER A 2 48.15 37.34 -24.52
N THR A 3 47.20 37.07 -25.41
CA THR A 3 45.76 37.38 -25.21
C THR A 3 44.96 36.38 -26.04
N THR A 4 44.62 35.29 -25.35
CA THR A 4 43.67 34.25 -25.77
C THR A 4 42.26 34.83 -25.79
N THR A 5 41.58 34.68 -26.92
CA THR A 5 40.13 34.85 -27.07
C THR A 5 39.41 33.64 -26.47
N SER A 6 38.62 33.88 -25.43
CA SER A 6 37.74 32.89 -24.80
C SER A 6 36.43 32.77 -25.59
N THR A 7 36.24 31.66 -26.30
CA THR A 7 34.91 31.22 -26.75
C THR A 7 34.52 30.01 -25.90
N SER A 8 33.58 30.20 -24.98
CA SER A 8 32.97 29.13 -24.20
C SER A 8 32.08 28.29 -25.13
N THR A 9 32.53 27.09 -25.46
CA THR A 9 31.65 26.03 -25.94
C THR A 9 30.84 25.53 -24.76
N ALA A 10 29.56 25.90 -24.71
CA ALA A 10 28.59 25.23 -23.86
C ALA A 10 28.58 23.75 -24.25
N GLY A 11 29.08 22.89 -23.37
CA GLY A 11 28.85 21.46 -23.47
C GLY A 11 27.37 21.21 -23.21
N GLU A 12 26.64 20.82 -24.25
CA GLU A 12 25.35 20.17 -24.11
C GLU A 12 25.58 18.88 -23.30
N GLY A 13 25.30 18.96 -22.00
CA GLY A 13 25.16 17.80 -21.15
C GLY A 13 23.98 17.00 -21.66
N ASN A 14 24.25 15.87 -22.29
CA ASN A 14 23.27 14.88 -22.68
C ASN A 14 22.65 14.31 -21.39
N SER A 15 21.59 14.94 -20.87
CA SER A 15 20.77 14.38 -19.80
C SER A 15 20.10 13.12 -20.35
N ASN A 16 20.51 11.94 -19.86
CA ASN A 16 20.01 10.65 -20.32
C ASN A 16 18.48 10.59 -20.19
N ALA A 17 17.78 10.45 -21.32
CA ALA A 17 16.33 10.27 -21.40
C ALA A 17 15.79 8.96 -20.75
N ASN A 18 16.64 8.21 -20.04
CA ASN A 18 16.31 6.97 -19.35
C ASN A 18 16.18 7.13 -17.82
N ASP A 19 16.59 8.26 -17.23
CA ASP A 19 16.74 8.41 -15.76
C ASP A 19 15.42 8.43 -14.97
N ASN A 20 14.27 8.21 -15.61
CA ASN A 20 12.96 8.21 -14.92
C ASN A 20 11.93 7.23 -15.50
N LYS A 21 12.35 6.27 -16.34
CA LYS A 21 11.42 5.29 -16.91
C LYS A 21 11.14 4.16 -15.90
N PRO A 22 9.86 3.83 -15.64
CA PRO A 22 9.47 2.87 -14.61
C PRO A 22 9.91 1.44 -14.94
N ILE A 23 10.13 0.66 -13.88
CA ILE A 23 10.16 -0.81 -13.94
C ILE A 23 8.71 -1.28 -13.98
N LEU A 24 8.29 -1.97 -15.03
CA LEU A 24 6.99 -2.62 -15.08
C LEU A 24 7.12 -4.07 -14.62
N VAL A 25 6.46 -4.42 -13.53
CA VAL A 25 6.29 -5.79 -13.09
C VAL A 25 4.95 -6.30 -13.60
N VAL A 26 4.95 -7.43 -14.32
CA VAL A 26 3.73 -8.11 -14.78
C VAL A 26 3.68 -9.47 -14.10
N GLY A 27 2.72 -9.68 -13.20
CA GLY A 27 2.73 -10.89 -12.41
C GLY A 27 1.59 -11.03 -11.42
N SER A 28 1.74 -12.03 -10.56
CA SER A 28 0.76 -12.42 -9.57
C SER A 28 0.69 -11.47 -8.39
N ALA A 29 -0.50 -11.35 -7.82
CA ALA A 29 -0.75 -10.79 -6.49
C ALA A 29 -1.62 -11.78 -5.71
N ASN A 30 -1.12 -12.28 -4.59
CA ASN A 30 -1.80 -13.30 -3.77
C ASN A 30 -1.95 -12.81 -2.33
N GLN A 31 -3.05 -13.19 -1.69
CA GLN A 31 -3.12 -13.18 -0.24
C GLN A 31 -2.56 -14.50 0.29
N ASP A 32 -1.50 -14.43 1.08
CA ASP A 32 -0.95 -15.59 1.77
C ASP A 32 -1.73 -15.80 3.08
N LEU A 33 -2.21 -17.03 3.29
CA LEU A 33 -2.97 -17.49 4.45
C LEU A 33 -2.17 -18.58 5.14
N THR A 34 -1.46 -18.22 6.19
CA THR A 34 -0.52 -19.12 6.87
C THR A 34 -1.12 -19.68 8.15
N SER A 35 -1.23 -21.00 8.25
CA SER A 35 -1.56 -21.71 9.49
C SER A 35 -0.35 -22.49 10.00
N THR A 36 -0.03 -22.31 11.27
CA THR A 36 1.08 -23.05 11.92
C THR A 36 0.54 -24.27 12.67
N THR A 37 1.16 -25.43 12.49
CA THR A 37 0.76 -26.71 13.10
C THR A 37 1.99 -27.47 13.64
N ASP A 38 1.78 -28.43 14.55
CA ASP A 38 2.85 -29.35 15.02
C ASP A 38 3.17 -30.46 14.01
N VAL A 39 2.20 -30.79 13.18
CA VAL A 39 2.26 -31.83 12.17
C VAL A 39 1.40 -31.41 10.98
N PHE A 40 1.79 -31.81 9.78
CA PHE A 40 0.92 -31.68 8.62
C PHE A 40 -0.23 -32.68 8.70
N PRO A 41 -1.48 -32.28 8.38
CA PRO A 41 -2.60 -33.19 8.36
C PRO A 41 -2.41 -34.26 7.29
N ALA A 42 -2.61 -35.53 7.65
CA ALA A 42 -2.72 -36.60 6.68
C ALA A 42 -4.04 -36.49 5.88
N LEU A 43 -4.15 -37.26 4.79
CA LEU A 43 -5.38 -37.31 3.99
C LEU A 43 -6.59 -37.71 4.85
N GLY A 44 -7.61 -36.84 4.90
CA GLY A 44 -8.82 -37.04 5.68
C GLY A 44 -8.70 -36.69 7.17
N GLU A 45 -7.53 -36.26 7.62
CA GLU A 45 -7.30 -35.83 9.00
C GLU A 45 -7.69 -34.36 9.19
N THR A 46 -8.09 -34.01 10.41
CA THR A 46 -8.26 -32.61 10.85
C THR A 46 -7.33 -32.36 12.02
N VAL A 47 -6.42 -31.41 11.86
CA VAL A 47 -5.47 -31.00 12.90
C VAL A 47 -5.84 -29.59 13.38
N MET A 48 -5.73 -29.35 14.69
CA MET A 48 -5.92 -28.02 15.25
C MET A 48 -4.66 -27.18 15.03
N GLY A 49 -4.81 -26.04 14.35
CA GLY A 49 -3.73 -25.07 14.19
C GLY A 49 -3.40 -24.33 15.49
N LYS A 50 -2.16 -23.86 15.61
CA LYS A 50 -1.68 -23.05 16.74
C LYS A 50 -1.85 -21.57 16.50
N ASN A 51 -1.55 -21.13 15.29
CA ASN A 51 -1.60 -19.72 14.91
C ASN A 51 -2.09 -19.58 13.47
N PHE A 52 -2.63 -18.39 13.16
CA PHE A 52 -3.06 -18.01 11.82
C PHE A 52 -2.60 -16.59 11.51
N ALA A 53 -2.01 -16.39 10.33
CA ALA A 53 -1.56 -15.09 9.87
C ALA A 53 -1.92 -14.88 8.40
N THR A 54 -2.18 -13.63 8.04
CA THR A 54 -2.43 -13.22 6.66
C THR A 54 -1.36 -12.23 6.22
N ALA A 55 -0.78 -12.42 5.04
CA ALA A 55 0.21 -11.49 4.47
C ALA A 55 -0.01 -11.26 2.98
N CYS A 56 0.38 -10.09 2.48
CA CYS A 56 0.44 -9.83 1.06
C CYS A 56 1.60 -10.60 0.43
N GLY A 57 1.33 -11.32 -0.63
CA GLY A 57 2.26 -12.22 -1.32
C GLY A 57 2.00 -12.28 -2.82
N GLY A 58 2.47 -13.35 -3.45
CA GLY A 58 2.55 -13.49 -4.90
C GLY A 58 3.88 -12.94 -5.43
N LYS A 59 4.53 -13.70 -6.31
CA LYS A 59 5.90 -13.40 -6.76
C LYS A 59 5.99 -12.03 -7.45
N GLY A 60 5.01 -11.69 -8.27
CA GLY A 60 4.97 -10.38 -8.93
C GLY A 60 4.86 -9.24 -7.93
N ALA A 61 3.90 -9.33 -7.01
CA ALA A 61 3.73 -8.35 -5.95
C ALA A 61 4.98 -8.21 -5.08
N ASN A 62 5.58 -9.34 -4.67
CA ASN A 62 6.81 -9.37 -3.88
C ASN A 62 7.97 -8.66 -4.60
N GLN A 63 8.18 -8.96 -5.88
CA GLN A 63 9.24 -8.36 -6.68
C GLN A 63 9.03 -6.85 -6.90
N ALA A 64 7.77 -6.43 -7.11
CA ALA A 64 7.41 -5.03 -7.23
C ALA A 64 7.65 -4.25 -5.93
N VAL A 65 7.22 -4.80 -4.79
CA VAL A 65 7.45 -4.18 -3.47
C VAL A 65 8.93 -4.13 -3.14
N ALA A 66 9.69 -5.19 -3.41
CA ALA A 66 11.14 -5.21 -3.19
C ALA A 66 11.85 -4.13 -4.03
N ALA A 67 11.52 -4.01 -5.33
CA ALA A 67 12.07 -2.97 -6.19
C ALA A 67 11.69 -1.56 -5.70
N ALA A 68 10.41 -1.36 -5.36
CA ALA A 68 9.91 -0.07 -4.92
C ALA A 68 10.58 0.37 -3.61
N SER A 69 10.75 -0.53 -2.64
CA SER A 69 11.36 -0.25 -1.34
C SER A 69 12.78 0.33 -1.44
N LEU A 70 13.50 0.01 -2.50
CA LEU A 70 14.84 0.57 -2.78
C LEU A 70 14.78 1.97 -3.42
N GLY A 71 13.65 2.35 -4.01
CA GLY A 71 13.36 3.71 -4.49
C GLY A 71 14.24 4.21 -5.63
N MET A 72 14.98 3.32 -6.31
CA MET A 72 15.94 3.67 -7.38
C MET A 72 15.26 4.04 -8.70
N ALA A 73 14.07 3.52 -8.94
CA ALA A 73 13.23 3.85 -10.09
C ALA A 73 11.75 3.78 -9.70
N PRO A 74 10.86 4.49 -10.41
CA PRO A 74 9.42 4.27 -10.27
C PRO A 74 9.08 2.82 -10.61
N VAL A 75 8.14 2.23 -9.88
CA VAL A 75 7.71 0.85 -10.10
C VAL A 75 6.22 0.84 -10.41
N ALA A 76 5.87 0.23 -11.52
CA ALA A 76 4.50 -0.04 -11.90
C ALA A 76 4.22 -1.54 -11.84
N MET A 77 3.02 -1.92 -11.40
CA MET A 77 2.54 -3.29 -11.33
C MET A 77 1.33 -3.46 -12.25
N LEU A 78 1.39 -4.46 -13.12
CA LEU A 78 0.24 -4.98 -13.84
C LEU A 78 -0.18 -6.32 -13.22
N CYS A 79 -1.35 -6.31 -12.57
CA CYS A 79 -1.98 -7.49 -11.99
C CYS A 79 -3.50 -7.41 -12.10
N ARG A 80 -4.18 -8.44 -11.59
CA ARG A 80 -5.62 -8.49 -11.38
C ARG A 80 -5.90 -8.98 -9.97
N VAL A 81 -6.89 -8.38 -9.32
CA VAL A 81 -7.39 -8.78 -8.00
C VAL A 81 -8.90 -8.90 -8.03
N GLY A 82 -9.50 -9.63 -7.09
CA GLY A 82 -10.95 -9.71 -6.94
C GLY A 82 -11.53 -8.49 -6.22
N ASP A 83 -12.82 -8.22 -6.39
CA ASP A 83 -13.57 -7.29 -5.53
C ASP A 83 -13.91 -7.94 -4.18
N ASP A 84 -12.86 -8.28 -3.44
CA ASP A 84 -12.94 -8.88 -2.12
C ASP A 84 -12.01 -8.18 -1.12
N LEU A 85 -12.02 -8.65 0.12
CA LEU A 85 -11.17 -8.08 1.17
C LEU A 85 -9.68 -8.20 0.82
N PHE A 86 -9.28 -9.31 0.20
CA PHE A 86 -7.90 -9.58 -0.17
C PHE A 86 -7.42 -8.67 -1.30
N GLY A 87 -8.27 -8.41 -2.30
CA GLY A 87 -7.95 -7.51 -3.39
C GLY A 87 -7.78 -6.08 -2.90
N ARG A 88 -8.63 -5.62 -1.98
CA ARG A 88 -8.45 -4.32 -1.30
C ARG A 88 -7.13 -4.26 -0.53
N ASN A 89 -6.86 -5.27 0.30
CA ASN A 89 -5.62 -5.35 1.08
C ASN A 89 -4.35 -5.31 0.19
N LEU A 90 -4.35 -6.04 -0.92
CA LEU A 90 -3.25 -6.04 -1.89
C LEU A 90 -3.03 -4.66 -2.53
N LEU A 91 -4.11 -3.98 -2.91
CA LEU A 91 -4.02 -2.64 -3.51
C LEU A 91 -3.55 -1.58 -2.51
N ASP A 92 -4.01 -1.65 -1.27
CA ASP A 92 -3.56 -0.74 -0.21
C ASP A 92 -2.08 -0.98 0.11
N ASN A 93 -1.65 -2.25 0.18
CA ASN A 93 -0.24 -2.60 0.34
C ASN A 93 0.64 -2.07 -0.82
N PHE A 94 0.19 -2.14 -2.07
CA PHE A 94 0.92 -1.51 -3.18
C PHE A 94 1.05 0.00 -3.01
N ARG A 95 -0.02 0.67 -2.58
CA ARG A 95 -0.01 2.11 -2.33
C ARG A 95 1.00 2.49 -1.24
N GLU A 96 1.01 1.75 -0.12
CA GLU A 96 1.96 1.96 0.98
C GLU A 96 3.42 1.69 0.55
N ALA A 97 3.62 0.63 -0.23
CA ALA A 97 4.93 0.29 -0.78
C ALA A 97 5.42 1.28 -1.84
N GLY A 98 4.57 2.17 -2.36
CA GLY A 98 4.91 3.10 -3.45
C GLY A 98 4.99 2.42 -4.82
N VAL A 99 4.21 1.33 -5.00
CA VAL A 99 4.03 0.64 -6.27
C VAL A 99 2.79 1.21 -6.97
N GLU A 100 2.96 1.72 -8.18
CA GLU A 100 1.84 2.22 -8.99
C GLU A 100 1.11 1.06 -9.68
N VAL A 101 -0.20 0.93 -9.49
CA VAL A 101 -0.97 -0.15 -10.11
C VAL A 101 -1.58 0.31 -11.43
N PHE A 102 -1.22 -0.34 -12.53
CA PHE A 102 -1.75 -0.04 -13.84
C PHE A 102 -3.16 -0.60 -14.03
N GLY A 103 -4.02 0.15 -14.71
CA GLY A 103 -5.39 -0.25 -15.06
C GLY A 103 -6.49 0.34 -14.18
N GLY A 104 -6.13 0.95 -13.04
CA GLY A 104 -7.08 1.62 -12.14
C GLY A 104 -8.25 0.70 -11.75
N LYS A 105 -9.48 1.09 -12.08
CA LYS A 105 -10.67 0.26 -11.78
C LYS A 105 -10.68 -1.08 -12.50
N ALA A 106 -10.05 -1.19 -13.68
CA ALA A 106 -10.01 -2.44 -14.45
C ALA A 106 -9.19 -3.54 -13.75
N THR A 107 -8.34 -3.17 -12.79
CA THR A 107 -7.56 -4.10 -11.97
C THR A 107 -8.44 -4.98 -11.09
N VAL A 108 -9.64 -4.51 -10.71
CA VAL A 108 -10.54 -5.19 -9.76
C VAL A 108 -11.64 -5.93 -10.51
N LEU A 109 -11.71 -7.24 -10.35
CA LEU A 109 -12.66 -8.12 -11.05
C LEU A 109 -13.86 -8.45 -10.17
N GLN A 110 -15.07 -8.24 -10.72
CA GLN A 110 -16.32 -8.58 -10.07
C GLN A 110 -16.60 -10.09 -10.17
N GLY A 111 -16.94 -10.73 -9.05
CA GLY A 111 -17.32 -12.15 -9.03
C GLY A 111 -16.18 -13.16 -9.17
N ILE A 112 -14.93 -12.70 -9.30
CA ILE A 112 -13.73 -13.54 -9.32
C ILE A 112 -12.95 -13.26 -8.02
N PRO A 113 -12.58 -14.29 -7.24
CA PRO A 113 -11.79 -14.08 -6.03
C PRO A 113 -10.35 -13.68 -6.35
N SER A 114 -9.71 -12.92 -5.47
CA SER A 114 -8.27 -12.66 -5.50
C SER A 114 -7.48 -13.97 -5.42
N GLY A 115 -6.24 -13.95 -5.93
CA GLY A 115 -5.34 -15.08 -5.76
C GLY A 115 -5.02 -15.32 -4.28
N VAL A 116 -4.87 -16.58 -3.89
CA VAL A 116 -4.61 -16.99 -2.51
C VAL A 116 -3.54 -18.07 -2.49
N ALA A 117 -2.61 -17.97 -1.55
CA ALA A 117 -1.71 -19.06 -1.19
C ALA A 117 -2.08 -19.58 0.20
N SER A 118 -2.59 -20.81 0.29
CA SER A 118 -2.85 -21.49 1.56
C SER A 118 -1.57 -22.18 2.00
N ILE A 119 -0.98 -21.69 3.09
CA ILE A 119 0.34 -22.12 3.57
C ILE A 119 0.15 -22.83 4.91
N LEU A 120 0.62 -24.07 4.99
CA LEU A 120 0.80 -24.78 6.24
C LEU A 120 2.28 -24.76 6.60
N VAL A 121 2.59 -24.45 7.86
CA VAL A 121 3.97 -24.44 8.37
C VAL A 121 4.06 -25.33 9.60
N ASP A 122 5.03 -26.25 9.58
CA ASP A 122 5.42 -27.03 10.74
C ASP A 122 6.19 -26.14 11.74
N GLU A 123 5.73 -26.03 12.99
CA GLU A 123 6.35 -25.12 13.98
C GLU A 123 7.78 -25.54 14.36
N ALA A 124 8.05 -26.85 14.40
CA ALA A 124 9.31 -27.37 14.89
C ALA A 124 10.40 -27.33 13.82
N SER A 125 10.08 -27.74 12.59
CA SER A 125 11.05 -27.77 11.48
C SER A 125 11.05 -26.47 10.66
N GLY A 126 9.94 -25.74 10.62
CA GLY A 126 9.75 -24.60 9.70
C GLY A 126 9.47 -25.01 8.26
N ASP A 127 9.34 -26.32 7.98
CA ASP A 127 8.94 -26.81 6.65
C ASP A 127 7.54 -26.29 6.30
N ASN A 128 7.24 -26.19 5.01
CA ASN A 128 5.95 -25.70 4.55
C ASN A 128 5.33 -26.56 3.45
N SER A 129 4.00 -26.46 3.36
CA SER A 129 3.19 -26.98 2.25
C SER A 129 2.29 -25.85 1.76
N ILE A 130 2.33 -25.58 0.46
CA ILE A 130 1.68 -24.41 -0.14
C ILE A 130 0.75 -24.86 -1.25
N VAL A 131 -0.51 -24.43 -1.16
CA VAL A 131 -1.49 -24.57 -2.24
C VAL A 131 -1.82 -23.18 -2.77
N VAL A 132 -1.47 -22.93 -4.03
CA VAL A 132 -1.78 -21.66 -4.70
C VAL A 132 -3.05 -21.81 -5.51
N SER A 133 -4.04 -20.97 -5.22
CA SER A 133 -5.25 -20.78 -6.01
C SER A 133 -5.12 -19.44 -6.76
N PRO A 134 -4.88 -19.46 -8.07
CA PRO A 134 -4.49 -18.25 -8.80
C PRO A 134 -5.59 -17.18 -8.85
N GLY A 135 -6.88 -17.57 -8.81
CA GLY A 135 -8.00 -16.63 -8.78
C GLY A 135 -7.92 -15.60 -9.91
N ALA A 136 -8.07 -14.33 -9.58
CA ALA A 136 -7.99 -13.20 -10.49
C ALA A 136 -6.68 -13.14 -11.30
N ASN A 137 -5.57 -13.73 -10.84
CA ASN A 137 -4.31 -13.76 -11.61
C ASN A 137 -4.47 -14.51 -12.95
N SER A 138 -5.37 -15.49 -13.02
CA SER A 138 -5.68 -16.24 -14.24
C SER A 138 -6.43 -15.42 -15.30
N GLU A 139 -7.01 -14.29 -14.90
CA GLU A 139 -7.84 -13.43 -15.76
C GLU A 139 -7.04 -12.28 -16.39
N LEU A 140 -5.72 -12.24 -16.19
CA LEU A 140 -4.87 -11.29 -16.87
C LEU A 140 -4.82 -11.62 -18.37
N THR A 141 -4.86 -10.60 -19.23
CA THR A 141 -4.94 -10.80 -20.70
C THR A 141 -3.73 -10.23 -21.43
N LYS A 142 -3.55 -10.64 -22.70
CA LYS A 142 -2.53 -10.08 -23.59
C LYS A 142 -2.80 -8.59 -23.88
N GLU A 143 -4.06 -8.21 -23.94
CA GLU A 143 -4.52 -6.84 -24.16
C GLU A 143 -4.13 -5.94 -22.99
N ASP A 144 -4.25 -6.43 -21.75
CA ASP A 144 -3.80 -5.73 -20.55
C ASP A 144 -2.30 -5.40 -20.61
N VAL A 145 -1.50 -6.39 -21.02
CA VAL A 145 -0.06 -6.24 -21.19
C VAL A 145 0.26 -5.16 -22.23
N ARG A 146 -0.35 -5.22 -23.42
CA ARG A 146 -0.12 -4.24 -24.48
C ARG A 146 -0.50 -2.84 -24.03
N ALA A 147 -1.63 -2.70 -23.34
CA ALA A 147 -2.07 -1.42 -22.79
C ALA A 147 -1.08 -0.88 -21.75
N ALA A 148 -0.60 -1.74 -20.85
CA ALA A 148 0.39 -1.36 -19.84
C ALA A 148 1.71 -0.92 -20.46
N VAL A 149 2.30 -1.73 -21.35
CA VAL A 149 3.57 -1.40 -22.00
C VAL A 149 3.46 -0.09 -22.79
N ALA A 150 2.37 0.10 -23.54
CA ALA A 150 2.16 1.32 -24.32
C ALA A 150 1.90 2.57 -23.45
N GLY A 151 1.16 2.42 -22.34
CA GLY A 151 0.83 3.52 -21.45
C GLY A 151 1.98 3.94 -20.52
N ILE A 152 2.80 2.98 -20.10
CA ILE A 152 3.87 3.16 -19.12
C ILE A 152 5.20 3.51 -19.79
N VAL A 153 5.49 2.89 -20.95
CA VAL A 153 6.78 2.99 -21.65
C VAL A 153 7.95 2.60 -20.72
N PRO A 154 7.97 1.35 -20.23
CA PRO A 154 8.90 0.93 -19.17
C PRO A 154 10.37 0.87 -19.65
N SER A 155 11.30 1.03 -18.72
CA SER A 155 12.73 0.74 -18.96
C SER A 155 13.01 -0.76 -18.89
N GLN A 156 12.27 -1.47 -18.04
CA GLN A 156 12.39 -2.90 -17.81
C GLN A 156 11.01 -3.54 -17.65
N VAL A 157 10.85 -4.76 -18.15
CA VAL A 157 9.67 -5.58 -17.91
C VAL A 157 10.09 -6.83 -17.15
N LEU A 158 9.66 -6.95 -15.89
CA LEU A 158 9.94 -8.07 -15.00
C LEU A 158 8.70 -8.97 -14.87
N VAL A 159 8.86 -10.25 -15.20
CA VAL A 159 7.77 -11.22 -15.30
C VAL A 159 8.12 -12.51 -14.55
N GLN A 160 7.10 -13.15 -13.96
CA GLN A 160 7.20 -14.48 -13.35
C GLN A 160 6.12 -15.43 -13.91
N LEU A 161 6.13 -16.70 -13.51
CA LEU A 161 5.28 -17.75 -14.09
C LEU A 161 4.09 -18.15 -13.20
N GLU A 162 3.58 -17.24 -12.36
CA GLU A 162 2.34 -17.41 -11.58
C GLU A 162 1.09 -16.82 -12.26
N ILE A 163 1.21 -16.44 -13.53
CA ILE A 163 0.12 -15.95 -14.39
C ILE A 163 0.04 -16.85 -15.65
N PRO A 164 -1.02 -16.77 -16.48
CA PRO A 164 -1.12 -17.59 -17.68
C PRO A 164 0.13 -17.46 -18.58
N PRO A 165 0.79 -18.57 -18.98
CA PRO A 165 2.01 -18.53 -19.78
C PRO A 165 1.90 -17.68 -21.06
N PRO A 166 0.79 -17.72 -21.84
CA PRO A 166 0.65 -16.85 -23.01
C PRO A 166 0.70 -15.35 -22.70
N VAL A 167 0.34 -14.95 -21.48
CA VAL A 167 0.33 -13.56 -21.02
C VAL A 167 1.72 -13.16 -20.52
N ALA A 168 2.39 -14.04 -19.78
CA ALA A 168 3.79 -13.86 -19.40
C ALA A 168 4.70 -13.72 -20.63
N PHE A 169 4.49 -14.57 -21.65
CA PHE A 169 5.20 -14.46 -22.92
C PHE A 169 4.92 -13.12 -23.62
N GLU A 170 3.66 -12.70 -23.67
CA GLU A 170 3.28 -11.42 -24.26
C GLU A 170 3.96 -10.24 -23.56
N ALA A 171 4.15 -10.29 -22.25
CA ALA A 171 4.84 -9.23 -21.50
C ALA A 171 6.31 -9.10 -21.92
N LEU A 172 7.00 -10.22 -22.09
CA LEU A 172 8.36 -10.24 -22.63
C LEU A 172 8.38 -9.72 -24.07
N ARG A 173 7.48 -10.22 -24.93
CA ARG A 173 7.41 -9.82 -26.34
C ARG A 173 7.13 -8.32 -26.50
N ALA A 174 6.07 -7.81 -25.87
CA ALA A 174 5.70 -6.40 -25.93
C ALA A 174 6.75 -5.49 -25.30
N GLY A 175 7.34 -5.90 -24.17
CA GLY A 175 8.45 -5.17 -23.53
C GLY A 175 9.64 -5.01 -24.46
N LYS A 176 10.06 -6.10 -25.11
CA LYS A 176 11.16 -6.11 -26.08
C LYS A 176 10.86 -5.24 -27.31
N GLU A 177 9.64 -5.33 -27.85
CA GLU A 177 9.17 -4.47 -28.96
C GLU A 177 9.18 -2.99 -28.59
N ALA A 178 8.94 -2.64 -27.33
CA ALA A 178 9.01 -1.28 -26.80
C ALA A 178 10.44 -0.83 -26.42
N GLY A 179 11.44 -1.70 -26.59
CA GLY A 179 12.84 -1.42 -26.26
C GLY A 179 13.18 -1.48 -24.76
N ALA A 180 12.31 -2.08 -23.94
CA ALA A 180 12.60 -2.35 -22.53
C ALA A 180 13.49 -3.58 -22.39
N THR A 181 14.34 -3.62 -21.35
CA THR A 181 15.05 -4.85 -20.98
C THR A 181 14.06 -5.85 -20.37
N THR A 182 13.99 -7.05 -20.92
CA THR A 182 13.06 -8.08 -20.44
C THR A 182 13.74 -9.01 -19.43
N ILE A 183 13.10 -9.17 -18.27
CA ILE A 183 13.58 -10.01 -17.18
C ILE A 183 12.53 -11.08 -16.89
N LEU A 184 12.91 -12.34 -17.05
CA LEU A 184 12.06 -13.48 -16.71
C LEU A 184 12.62 -14.17 -15.48
N ASN A 185 11.82 -14.25 -14.42
CA ASN A 185 12.05 -15.17 -13.33
C ASN A 185 11.21 -16.44 -13.52
N THR A 186 11.85 -17.59 -13.67
CA THR A 186 11.18 -18.86 -14.01
C THR A 186 10.54 -19.54 -12.79
N ALA A 187 9.98 -18.77 -11.87
CA ALA A 187 9.39 -19.28 -10.65
C ALA A 187 7.85 -19.17 -10.70
N PRO A 188 7.11 -20.26 -10.45
CA PRO A 188 7.60 -21.65 -10.40
C PRO A 188 8.11 -22.13 -11.77
N ALA A 189 8.98 -23.14 -11.76
CA ALA A 189 9.46 -23.74 -13.01
C ALA A 189 8.27 -24.26 -13.85
N PRO A 190 8.31 -24.12 -15.19
CA PRO A 190 7.29 -24.69 -16.07
C PRO A 190 7.02 -26.17 -15.78
N GLU A 191 5.74 -26.55 -15.72
CA GLU A 191 5.30 -27.94 -15.58
C GLU A 191 4.29 -28.25 -16.70
N GLY A 192 4.55 -29.31 -17.47
CA GLY A 192 3.71 -29.70 -18.61
C GLY A 192 3.88 -28.86 -19.89
N TRP A 193 4.78 -27.87 -19.90
CA TRP A 193 5.14 -27.07 -21.08
C TRP A 193 6.62 -26.61 -20.99
N SER A 194 7.17 -26.05 -22.08
CA SER A 194 8.59 -25.68 -22.19
C SER A 194 8.80 -24.21 -22.55
N LEU A 195 9.88 -23.59 -22.06
CA LEU A 195 10.31 -22.24 -22.49
C LEU A 195 10.77 -22.20 -23.96
N GLU A 196 10.97 -23.36 -24.58
CA GLU A 196 11.28 -23.52 -26.02
C GLU A 196 10.06 -23.85 -26.87
N ASP A 197 8.85 -23.72 -26.32
CA ASP A 197 7.65 -23.87 -27.12
C ASP A 197 7.71 -22.94 -28.36
N PRO A 198 7.63 -23.47 -29.60
CA PRO A 198 7.69 -22.65 -30.80
C PRO A 198 6.59 -21.57 -30.88
N GLU A 199 5.45 -21.77 -30.20
CA GLU A 199 4.37 -20.77 -30.15
C GLU A 199 4.64 -19.67 -29.12
N MET A 200 5.50 -19.93 -28.14
CA MET A 200 5.89 -19.02 -27.08
C MET A 200 7.40 -19.11 -26.82
N PRO A 201 8.27 -18.63 -27.74
CA PRO A 201 9.72 -18.71 -27.60
C PRO A 201 10.24 -17.75 -26.51
N PHE A 202 10.03 -18.12 -25.24
CA PHE A 202 10.36 -17.33 -24.06
C PHE A 202 11.84 -16.95 -24.02
N LEU A 203 12.72 -17.89 -24.35
CA LEU A 203 14.17 -17.66 -24.28
C LEU A 203 14.61 -16.51 -25.20
N GLU A 204 14.10 -16.47 -26.44
CA GLU A 204 14.45 -15.43 -27.43
C GLU A 204 13.96 -14.02 -27.02
N HIS A 205 12.87 -13.97 -26.25
CA HIS A 205 12.26 -12.72 -25.80
C HIS A 205 12.72 -12.30 -24.40
N THR A 206 13.62 -13.05 -23.78
CA THR A 206 14.18 -12.77 -22.45
C THR A 206 15.61 -12.26 -22.57
N ASP A 207 15.90 -11.06 -22.08
CA ASP A 207 17.27 -10.55 -22.02
C ASP A 207 18.01 -11.05 -20.78
N LEU A 208 17.34 -11.03 -19.62
CA LEU A 208 17.86 -11.52 -18.35
C LEU A 208 16.98 -12.67 -17.83
N LEU A 209 17.53 -13.88 -17.82
CA LEU A 209 16.85 -15.06 -17.27
C LEU A 209 17.33 -15.30 -15.83
N VAL A 210 16.44 -15.24 -14.84
CA VAL A 210 16.76 -15.40 -13.42
C VAL A 210 16.09 -16.64 -12.86
N LEU A 211 16.87 -17.52 -12.24
CA LEU A 211 16.38 -18.79 -11.74
C LEU A 211 17.27 -19.36 -10.62
N ASN A 212 16.74 -20.28 -9.82
CA ASN A 212 17.52 -21.02 -8.84
C ASN A 212 18.11 -22.33 -9.40
N GLU A 213 18.91 -23.03 -8.59
CA GLU A 213 19.56 -24.29 -8.96
C GLU A 213 18.58 -25.40 -9.40
N SER A 214 17.43 -25.51 -8.73
CA SER A 214 16.41 -26.51 -9.05
C SER A 214 15.65 -26.17 -10.33
N GLU A 215 15.35 -24.89 -10.53
CA GLU A 215 14.72 -24.35 -11.72
C GLU A 215 15.65 -24.49 -12.93
N LEU A 216 16.97 -24.30 -12.74
CA LEU A 216 17.99 -24.45 -13.79
C LEU A 216 17.99 -25.84 -14.37
N ARG A 217 18.05 -26.85 -13.50
CA ARG A 217 18.06 -28.26 -13.93
C ARG A 217 16.78 -28.59 -14.69
N LYS A 218 15.62 -28.17 -14.18
CA LYS A 218 14.32 -28.38 -14.83
C LYS A 218 14.24 -27.71 -16.21
N VAL A 219 14.55 -26.41 -16.28
CA VAL A 219 14.46 -25.62 -17.53
C VAL A 219 15.50 -26.06 -18.56
N ALA A 220 16.71 -26.44 -18.12
CA ALA A 220 17.74 -26.95 -19.01
C ALA A 220 17.51 -28.40 -19.45
N GLY A 221 16.55 -29.12 -18.84
CA GLY A 221 16.26 -30.53 -19.14
C GLY A 221 17.31 -31.51 -18.59
N ALA A 222 18.02 -31.15 -17.52
CA ALA A 222 18.93 -32.06 -16.83
C ALA A 222 18.14 -33.03 -15.94
N GLY A 223 18.38 -34.33 -16.06
CA GLY A 223 17.67 -35.36 -15.27
C GLY A 223 18.19 -35.47 -13.83
N ASP A 224 17.40 -36.04 -12.93
CA ASP A 224 17.76 -36.23 -11.50
C ASP A 224 19.01 -37.12 -11.29
N SER A 225 19.41 -37.91 -12.29
CA SER A 225 20.63 -38.71 -12.25
C SER A 225 21.90 -37.94 -12.62
N ASP A 226 21.79 -36.72 -13.16
CA ASP A 226 22.90 -35.88 -13.59
C ASP A 226 23.45 -35.04 -12.41
N ASN A 227 23.77 -35.70 -11.30
CA ASN A 227 24.33 -35.07 -10.09
C ASN A 227 25.67 -34.34 -10.34
N ASP A 228 26.34 -34.61 -11.47
CA ASP A 228 27.58 -33.97 -11.91
C ASP A 228 27.37 -32.85 -12.96
N SER A 229 26.13 -32.41 -13.20
CA SER A 229 25.87 -31.30 -14.12
C SER A 229 26.32 -29.96 -13.51
N ASP A 230 27.50 -29.49 -13.94
CA ASP A 230 28.02 -28.15 -13.69
C ASP A 230 26.96 -27.08 -14.03
N GLU A 231 26.52 -26.31 -13.03
CA GLU A 231 25.52 -25.25 -13.19
C GLU A 231 25.94 -24.25 -14.29
N GLU A 232 27.24 -23.98 -14.41
CA GLU A 232 27.78 -23.06 -15.41
C GLU A 232 27.50 -23.57 -16.82
N ARG A 233 27.67 -24.88 -17.05
CA ARG A 233 27.39 -25.53 -18.34
C ARG A 233 25.91 -25.42 -18.71
N LEU A 234 25.01 -25.65 -17.75
CA LEU A 234 23.56 -25.55 -17.99
C LEU A 234 23.15 -24.10 -18.29
N ALA A 235 23.66 -23.13 -17.54
CA ALA A 235 23.40 -21.71 -17.78
C ALA A 235 23.94 -21.26 -19.16
N LYS A 236 25.14 -21.68 -19.55
CA LYS A 236 25.69 -21.44 -20.90
C LYS A 236 24.83 -22.06 -22.00
N SER A 237 24.27 -23.25 -21.76
CA SER A 237 23.35 -23.90 -22.71
C SER A 237 22.10 -23.06 -22.94
N LEU A 238 21.46 -22.56 -21.88
CA LEU A 238 20.28 -21.68 -22.01
C LEU A 238 20.62 -20.37 -22.73
N LEU A 239 21.81 -19.81 -22.46
CA LEU A 239 22.29 -18.61 -23.14
C LEU A 239 22.49 -18.83 -24.65
N ALA A 240 22.99 -20.01 -25.04
CA ALA A 240 23.13 -20.42 -26.43
C ALA A 240 21.79 -20.72 -27.13
N ARG A 241 20.76 -21.08 -26.36
CA ARG A 241 19.40 -21.42 -26.84
C ARG A 241 18.49 -20.21 -27.09
N GLY A 242 18.92 -18.99 -26.77
CA GLY A 242 18.21 -17.78 -27.22
C GLY A 242 18.19 -16.61 -26.24
N VAL A 243 18.55 -16.81 -24.96
CA VAL A 243 18.56 -15.71 -23.98
C VAL A 243 19.43 -14.56 -24.47
N GLY A 244 18.88 -13.35 -24.44
CA GLY A 244 19.45 -12.17 -25.08
C GLY A 244 20.80 -11.77 -24.52
N THR A 245 20.88 -11.54 -23.20
CA THR A 245 22.03 -10.93 -22.54
C THR A 245 22.70 -11.87 -21.55
N ALA A 246 21.95 -12.41 -20.58
CA ALA A 246 22.54 -13.20 -19.50
C ALA A 246 21.58 -14.18 -18.82
N VAL A 247 22.15 -15.23 -18.25
CA VAL A 247 21.49 -16.18 -17.34
C VAL A 247 22.08 -15.99 -15.94
N ILE A 248 21.22 -15.77 -14.96
CA ILE A 248 21.57 -15.54 -13.55
C ILE A 248 21.00 -16.69 -12.72
N VAL A 249 21.90 -17.44 -12.09
CA VAL A 249 21.56 -18.57 -11.24
C VAL A 249 21.75 -18.18 -9.79
N THR A 250 20.68 -18.11 -9.01
CA THR A 250 20.76 -17.87 -7.56
C THR A 250 21.15 -19.16 -6.84
N LEU A 251 22.20 -19.11 -6.01
CA LEU A 251 22.84 -20.27 -5.37
C LEU A 251 22.65 -20.26 -3.84
N GLY A 252 21.52 -19.71 -3.37
CA GLY A 252 21.21 -19.56 -1.94
C GLY A 252 22.30 -18.78 -1.20
N SER A 253 22.88 -19.40 -0.17
CA SER A 253 23.94 -18.78 0.66
C SER A 253 25.27 -18.58 -0.06
N ARG A 254 25.45 -19.14 -1.27
CA ARG A 254 26.65 -18.98 -2.11
C ARG A 254 26.56 -17.76 -3.04
N GLY A 255 25.51 -16.95 -2.94
CA GLY A 255 25.31 -15.78 -3.78
C GLY A 255 24.62 -16.15 -5.10
N ALA A 256 25.17 -15.68 -6.22
CA ALA A 256 24.65 -15.94 -7.56
C ALA A 256 25.77 -16.13 -8.57
N MET A 257 25.47 -16.83 -9.65
CA MET A 257 26.35 -16.96 -10.82
C MET A 257 25.71 -16.22 -12.00
N VAL A 258 26.47 -15.34 -12.63
CA VAL A 258 26.07 -14.57 -13.81
C VAL A 258 26.83 -15.08 -15.02
N VAL A 259 26.12 -15.61 -16.00
CA VAL A 259 26.66 -16.03 -17.31
C VAL A 259 26.16 -15.05 -18.36
N GLU A 260 27.04 -14.17 -18.83
CA GLU A 260 26.71 -13.00 -19.65
C GLU A 260 27.42 -13.04 -21.00
N LYS A 261 26.76 -12.58 -22.07
CA LYS A 261 27.39 -12.30 -23.36
C LYS A 261 28.16 -10.99 -23.28
N THR A 262 29.46 -11.03 -23.53
CA THR A 262 30.34 -9.86 -23.57
C THR A 262 30.83 -9.59 -25.00
N GLY A 263 30.61 -8.39 -25.53
CA GLY A 263 31.16 -7.95 -26.82
C GLY A 263 30.35 -8.37 -28.06
N GLY A 264 30.73 -7.86 -29.24
CA GLY A 264 30.07 -8.12 -30.53
C GLY A 264 30.48 -9.42 -31.21
N ASP A 265 31.48 -10.11 -30.65
CA ASP A 265 32.06 -11.38 -31.09
C ASP A 265 31.47 -12.60 -30.36
N GLY A 266 30.51 -12.40 -29.46
CA GLY A 266 29.77 -13.48 -28.79
C GLY A 266 30.56 -14.20 -27.69
N ALA A 267 31.61 -13.59 -27.15
CA ALA A 267 32.32 -14.13 -25.99
C ALA A 267 31.39 -14.23 -24.78
N ILE A 268 31.54 -15.29 -23.98
CA ILE A 268 30.74 -15.52 -22.76
C ILE A 268 31.65 -15.33 -21.55
N ARG A 269 31.19 -14.52 -20.59
CA ARG A 269 31.83 -14.35 -19.28
C ARG A 269 30.96 -14.99 -18.20
N THR A 270 31.59 -15.78 -17.35
CA THR A 270 30.97 -16.27 -16.11
C THR A 270 31.57 -15.51 -14.93
N ALA A 271 30.71 -15.03 -14.02
CA ALA A 271 31.11 -14.41 -12.77
C ALA A 271 30.28 -14.97 -11.61
N SER A 272 30.94 -15.51 -10.60
CA SER A 272 30.33 -15.77 -9.30
C SER A 272 30.34 -14.47 -8.49
N VAL A 273 29.16 -14.06 -8.05
CA VAL A 273 28.95 -12.84 -7.28
C VAL A 273 28.29 -13.18 -5.96
N ASP A 274 28.60 -12.38 -4.94
CA ASP A 274 28.11 -12.56 -3.60
C ASP A 274 27.77 -11.19 -3.00
N ALA A 275 27.07 -11.19 -1.87
CA ALA A 275 26.84 -9.98 -1.10
C ALA A 275 28.18 -9.28 -0.79
N PRO A 276 28.20 -7.93 -0.71
CA PRO A 276 29.39 -7.17 -0.31
C PRO A 276 30.03 -7.74 0.95
N GLY A 277 31.36 -7.91 0.93
CA GLY A 277 32.09 -8.60 1.99
C GLY A 277 32.04 -7.90 3.35
N ASP A 278 31.74 -6.61 3.35
CA ASP A 278 31.54 -5.76 4.53
C ASP A 278 30.07 -5.69 5.00
N LEU A 279 29.17 -6.51 4.44
CA LEU A 279 27.77 -6.57 4.85
C LEU A 279 27.62 -7.08 6.30
N PRO A 280 27.16 -6.24 7.26
CA PRO A 280 27.04 -6.64 8.67
C PRO A 280 26.02 -7.78 8.88
N ALA A 281 24.99 -7.83 8.02
CA ALA A 281 23.93 -8.82 8.10
C ALA A 281 24.40 -10.27 7.82
N ARG A 282 25.63 -10.48 7.35
CA ARG A 282 26.17 -11.82 7.07
C ARG A 282 26.42 -12.64 8.35
N GLU A 283 26.69 -11.96 9.47
CA GLU A 283 26.99 -12.58 10.77
C GLU A 283 25.74 -12.94 11.58
N LEU A 284 24.56 -12.43 11.19
CA LEU A 284 23.30 -12.72 11.86
C LEU A 284 22.75 -14.11 11.47
N PRO A 285 21.97 -14.79 12.33
CA PRO A 285 21.32 -16.06 11.97
C PRO A 285 20.23 -15.86 10.90
N VAL A 286 19.99 -16.88 10.07
CA VAL A 286 18.85 -16.89 9.12
C VAL A 286 17.57 -17.09 9.95
N ARG A 287 16.55 -16.28 9.69
CA ARG A 287 15.23 -16.43 10.30
C ARG A 287 14.23 -17.06 9.34
N SER A 288 14.12 -16.53 8.13
CA SER A 288 13.20 -17.02 7.12
C SER A 288 13.82 -16.83 5.74
N THR A 289 13.72 -17.82 4.86
CA THR A 289 14.18 -17.71 3.46
C THR A 289 13.05 -17.29 2.50
N VAL A 290 11.84 -17.11 3.03
CA VAL A 290 10.64 -16.79 2.26
C VAL A 290 10.81 -15.43 1.59
N GLY A 291 10.53 -15.38 0.27
CA GLY A 291 10.62 -14.14 -0.50
C GLY A 291 12.03 -13.66 -0.82
N ALA A 292 13.10 -14.39 -0.45
CA ALA A 292 14.48 -13.98 -0.73
C ALA A 292 14.80 -13.93 -2.24
N GLY A 293 14.28 -14.87 -3.01
CA GLY A 293 14.40 -14.87 -4.48
C GLY A 293 13.64 -13.71 -5.13
N ASP A 294 12.48 -13.35 -4.58
CA ASP A 294 11.70 -12.19 -5.04
C ASP A 294 12.42 -10.88 -4.69
N ALA A 295 12.98 -10.79 -3.48
CA ALA A 295 13.83 -9.67 -3.07
C ALA A 295 15.04 -9.51 -3.99
N PHE A 296 15.69 -10.62 -4.36
CA PHE A 296 16.78 -10.62 -5.32
C PHE A 296 16.34 -10.08 -6.69
N CYS A 297 15.23 -10.55 -7.25
CA CYS A 297 14.75 -10.12 -8.57
C CYS A 297 14.36 -8.63 -8.57
N GLY A 298 13.62 -8.18 -7.55
CA GLY A 298 13.26 -6.76 -7.41
C GLY A 298 14.48 -5.87 -7.21
N ALA A 299 15.44 -6.30 -6.39
CA ALA A 299 16.69 -5.56 -6.18
C ALA A 299 17.55 -5.51 -7.45
N LEU A 300 17.68 -6.62 -8.17
CA LEU A 300 18.40 -6.68 -9.43
C LEU A 300 17.85 -5.64 -10.42
N ALA A 301 16.52 -5.60 -10.62
CA ALA A 301 15.88 -4.63 -11.50
C ALA A 301 16.11 -3.18 -11.04
N ALA A 302 16.05 -2.92 -9.73
CA ALA A 302 16.29 -1.60 -9.15
C ALA A 302 17.74 -1.13 -9.37
N TYR A 303 18.74 -1.93 -9.02
CA TYR A 303 20.16 -1.59 -9.21
C TYR A 303 20.55 -1.48 -10.69
N ARG A 304 19.94 -2.29 -11.57
CA ARG A 304 20.10 -2.14 -13.02
C ARG A 304 19.54 -0.82 -13.52
N SER A 305 18.40 -0.36 -12.99
CA SER A 305 17.86 0.97 -13.32
C SER A 305 18.77 2.10 -12.85
N ALA A 306 19.50 1.90 -11.76
CA ALA A 306 20.50 2.83 -11.25
C ALA A 306 21.84 2.81 -12.03
N GLY A 307 21.94 2.05 -13.13
CA GLY A 307 23.08 2.07 -14.05
C GLY A 307 24.24 1.12 -13.70
N LEU A 308 24.11 0.29 -12.66
CA LEU A 308 25.14 -0.68 -12.29
C LEU A 308 25.29 -1.75 -13.37
N SER A 309 26.51 -2.28 -13.55
CA SER A 309 26.71 -3.46 -14.41
C SER A 309 25.97 -4.67 -13.87
N LEU A 310 25.76 -5.70 -14.70
CA LEU A 310 24.96 -6.86 -14.30
C LEU A 310 25.55 -7.61 -13.09
N SER A 311 26.87 -7.84 -13.09
CA SER A 311 27.55 -8.49 -11.97
C SER A 311 27.49 -7.66 -10.68
N GLU A 312 27.63 -6.33 -10.78
CA GLU A 312 27.47 -5.44 -9.62
C GLU A 312 26.04 -5.50 -9.10
N ALA A 313 25.04 -5.27 -9.96
CA ALA A 313 23.63 -5.30 -9.57
C ALA A 313 23.24 -6.64 -8.92
N ALA A 314 23.74 -7.76 -9.44
CA ALA A 314 23.52 -9.09 -8.86
C ALA A 314 24.19 -9.26 -7.48
N GLY A 315 25.41 -8.76 -7.28
CA GLY A 315 26.07 -8.77 -5.96
C GLY A 315 25.32 -7.92 -4.92
N TYR A 316 24.86 -6.73 -5.30
CA TYR A 316 24.01 -5.90 -4.44
C TYR A 316 22.65 -6.56 -4.15
N ALA A 317 22.04 -7.22 -5.15
CA ALA A 317 20.82 -7.99 -4.97
C ALA A 317 21.01 -9.18 -4.01
N CYS A 318 22.17 -9.86 -4.06
CA CYS A 318 22.55 -10.86 -3.05
C CYS A 318 22.61 -10.25 -1.63
N GLY A 319 23.09 -9.01 -1.51
CA GLY A 319 23.11 -8.29 -0.22
C GLY A 319 21.71 -7.93 0.30
N VAL A 320 20.81 -7.50 -0.58
CA VAL A 320 19.40 -7.24 -0.22
C VAL A 320 18.70 -8.54 0.20
N ALA A 321 18.87 -9.62 -0.56
CA ALA A 321 18.34 -10.93 -0.20
C ALA A 321 18.94 -11.43 1.14
N SER A 322 20.24 -11.24 1.36
CA SER A 322 20.92 -11.59 2.62
C SER A 322 20.39 -10.81 3.82
N THR A 323 19.93 -9.57 3.61
CA THR A 323 19.28 -8.75 4.64
C THR A 323 17.84 -9.20 4.89
N THR A 324 17.13 -9.54 3.82
CA THR A 324 15.74 -10.03 3.83
C THR A 324 15.62 -11.28 4.70
N VAL A 325 16.53 -12.25 4.53
CA VAL A 325 16.43 -13.53 5.25
C VAL A 325 16.66 -13.46 6.77
N ARG A 326 16.96 -12.26 7.30
CA ARG A 326 17.16 -12.01 8.74
C ARG A 326 15.90 -11.57 9.46
N LYS A 327 14.83 -11.31 8.71
CA LYS A 327 13.50 -10.97 9.23
C LYS A 327 12.51 -12.06 8.80
N ASP A 328 11.39 -12.14 9.51
CA ASP A 328 10.33 -13.10 9.22
C ASP A 328 9.39 -12.57 8.12
N GLY A 329 8.89 -13.47 7.27
CA GLY A 329 7.93 -13.16 6.20
C GLY A 329 8.55 -12.62 4.91
N ALA A 330 7.72 -12.51 3.85
CA ALA A 330 8.14 -12.00 2.54
C ALA A 330 8.21 -10.47 2.52
N GLN A 331 7.13 -9.77 2.16
CA GLN A 331 7.16 -8.31 2.01
C GLN A 331 7.59 -7.53 3.27
N PRO A 332 7.19 -7.92 4.50
CA PRO A 332 7.66 -7.24 5.71
C PRO A 332 9.17 -7.32 5.95
N SER A 333 9.88 -8.27 5.32
CA SER A 333 11.32 -8.43 5.48
C SER A 333 12.15 -7.59 4.50
N TYR A 334 11.54 -7.05 3.44
CA TYR A 334 12.25 -6.27 2.43
C TYR A 334 12.76 -4.95 3.00
N PRO A 335 14.08 -4.70 2.97
CA PRO A 335 14.63 -3.48 3.52
C PRO A 335 14.28 -2.27 2.66
N ARG A 336 13.92 -1.16 3.30
CA ARG A 336 13.87 0.14 2.63
C ARG A 336 15.29 0.63 2.36
N TYR A 337 15.45 1.52 1.37
CA TYR A 337 16.76 2.07 1.01
C TYR A 337 17.52 2.70 2.20
N ASP A 338 16.81 3.39 3.09
CA ASP A 338 17.37 4.03 4.28
C ASP A 338 17.66 3.06 5.43
N GLU A 339 17.16 1.84 5.36
CA GLU A 339 17.44 0.74 6.29
C GLU A 339 18.61 -0.13 5.82
N LEU A 340 18.99 -0.05 4.54
CA LEU A 340 20.12 -0.80 4.01
C LEU A 340 21.42 -0.42 4.75
N PRO A 341 22.32 -1.38 5.01
CA PRO A 341 23.70 -1.07 5.40
C PRO A 341 24.39 -0.14 4.37
N GLU A 342 25.37 0.63 4.83
CA GLU A 342 26.06 1.62 3.98
C GLU A 342 26.68 1.00 2.72
N CYS A 343 27.21 -0.23 2.82
CA CYS A 343 27.77 -0.97 1.68
C CYS A 343 26.77 -1.37 0.60
N LEU A 344 25.46 -1.27 0.88
CA LEU A 344 24.38 -1.48 -0.09
C LEU A 344 23.75 -0.17 -0.57
N ARG A 345 24.19 0.99 -0.06
CA ARG A 345 23.68 2.30 -0.50
C ARG A 345 24.58 2.85 -1.61
N LEU A 346 23.96 3.26 -2.72
CA LEU A 346 24.65 3.97 -3.79
C LEU A 346 24.94 5.43 -3.38
N GLY A 347 26.14 5.91 -3.68
CA GLY A 347 26.56 7.31 -3.52
C GLY A 347 26.36 8.15 -4.78
N GLY A 348 26.53 9.47 -4.68
CA GLY A 348 26.56 10.39 -5.83
C GLY A 348 25.22 10.57 -6.56
N ASP A 349 25.28 10.73 -7.89
CA ASP A 349 24.13 10.93 -8.80
C ASP A 349 23.21 9.69 -8.90
N HIS A 350 23.63 8.54 -8.35
CA HIS A 350 22.84 7.30 -8.30
C HIS A 350 22.07 7.13 -6.99
N ARG A 351 22.15 8.13 -6.10
CA ARG A 351 21.32 8.18 -4.91
C ARG A 351 19.87 8.31 -5.36
N PRO A 352 18.96 7.37 -5.00
CA PRO A 352 17.55 7.57 -5.26
C PRO A 352 17.12 8.91 -4.70
N PRO A 353 16.29 9.70 -5.41
CA PRO A 353 15.70 10.89 -4.81
C PRO A 353 15.12 10.43 -3.48
N LYS A 354 15.42 11.16 -2.39
CA LYS A 354 14.80 10.84 -1.10
C LYS A 354 13.33 10.69 -1.40
N ARG A 355 12.76 9.48 -1.22
CA ARG A 355 11.30 9.33 -1.12
C ARG A 355 10.87 10.51 -0.26
N PRO A 356 9.84 11.27 -0.62
CA PRO A 356 9.28 12.16 0.35
C PRO A 356 9.09 11.29 1.60
N ARG A 357 9.80 11.60 2.69
CA ARG A 357 9.17 11.43 3.98
C ARG A 357 7.79 11.99 3.76
N ALA A 358 6.74 11.22 4.03
CA ALA A 358 5.36 11.67 3.94
C ALA A 358 5.36 13.17 4.20
N SER A 359 5.05 13.94 3.14
CA SER A 359 5.54 15.30 2.92
C SER A 359 5.66 16.10 4.22
N SER A 360 6.68 16.95 4.35
CA SER A 360 6.64 18.04 5.34
C SER A 360 5.52 19.07 5.09
N ALA A 361 4.58 18.80 4.17
CA ALA A 361 3.27 19.42 4.18
C ALA A 361 2.45 18.78 5.31
N ARG A 362 1.92 19.64 6.18
CA ARG A 362 1.06 19.20 7.27
C ARG A 362 -0.05 18.31 6.70
N PRO A 363 -0.35 17.14 7.29
CA PRO A 363 -1.44 16.29 6.84
C PRO A 363 -2.71 17.12 6.66
N VAL A 364 -3.32 17.06 5.49
CA VAL A 364 -4.56 17.79 5.20
C VAL A 364 -5.73 16.95 5.69
N ILE A 365 -6.47 17.48 6.66
CA ILE A 365 -7.72 16.89 7.13
C ILE A 365 -8.88 17.70 6.58
N THR A 366 -9.80 17.04 5.87
CA THR A 366 -10.97 17.69 5.29
C THR A 366 -12.17 17.60 6.23
N PHE A 367 -12.67 18.73 6.71
CA PHE A 367 -13.96 18.78 7.39
C PHE A 367 -15.10 18.81 6.36
N VAL A 368 -15.91 17.77 6.35
CA VAL A 368 -17.05 17.68 5.43
C VAL A 368 -18.25 18.39 6.05
N THR A 369 -18.42 19.67 5.70
CA THR A 369 -19.51 20.52 6.18
C THR A 369 -19.80 21.65 5.19
N GLY A 370 -21.08 21.97 4.99
CA GLY A 370 -21.51 23.18 4.29
C GLY A 370 -21.81 24.36 5.22
N ASN A 371 -21.77 24.16 6.54
CA ASN A 371 -22.20 25.18 7.51
C ASN A 371 -21.00 26.03 7.97
N LYS A 372 -21.00 27.31 7.58
CA LYS A 372 -19.92 28.27 7.90
C LYS A 372 -19.69 28.42 9.42
N LYS A 373 -20.76 28.48 10.21
CA LYS A 373 -20.65 28.60 11.68
C LYS A 373 -20.05 27.34 12.32
N LYS A 374 -20.39 26.14 11.82
CA LYS A 374 -19.72 24.89 12.25
C LYS A 374 -18.22 24.90 11.93
N LEU A 375 -17.85 25.36 10.74
CA LEU A 375 -16.46 25.46 10.33
C LEU A 375 -15.67 26.46 11.20
N GLU A 376 -16.27 27.60 11.53
CA GLU A 376 -15.68 28.60 12.44
C GLU A 376 -15.42 28.02 13.84
N GLU A 377 -16.41 27.33 14.41
CA GLU A 377 -16.30 26.70 15.73
C GLU A 377 -15.26 25.57 15.74
N ALA A 378 -15.26 24.71 14.71
CA ALA A 378 -14.25 23.68 14.51
C ALA A 378 -12.83 24.26 14.41
N LYS A 379 -12.64 25.33 13.63
CA LYS A 379 -11.35 26.02 13.52
C LYS A 379 -10.89 26.58 14.86
N GLN A 380 -11.80 27.18 15.64
CA GLN A 380 -11.49 27.76 16.94
C GLN A 380 -11.09 26.69 17.97
N ILE A 381 -11.75 25.52 17.98
CA ILE A 381 -11.46 24.45 18.94
C ILE A 381 -10.18 23.68 18.56
N LEU A 382 -9.97 23.44 17.25
CA LEU A 382 -8.83 22.68 16.73
C LEU A 382 -7.55 23.52 16.58
N SER A 383 -7.65 24.85 16.55
CA SER A 383 -6.47 25.73 16.65
C SER A 383 -5.86 25.64 18.05
N THR A 384 -4.58 25.27 18.14
CA THR A 384 -3.87 25.20 19.42
C THR A 384 -3.72 26.59 20.04
N ALA A 385 -3.98 26.69 21.34
CA ALA A 385 -3.64 27.87 22.13
C ALA A 385 -2.10 28.00 22.20
N GLY A 386 -1.50 28.72 21.25
CA GLY A 386 -0.08 29.10 21.28
C GLY A 386 0.86 28.33 20.33
N GLY A 387 0.35 27.54 19.38
CA GLY A 387 1.18 26.85 18.39
C GLY A 387 0.48 26.74 17.04
N SER A 388 1.19 26.27 16.03
CA SER A 388 0.56 25.88 14.77
C SER A 388 0.06 24.44 14.88
N ALA A 389 -1.17 24.15 14.44
CA ALA A 389 -1.70 22.79 14.38
C ALA A 389 -0.77 21.89 13.53
N PRO A 390 -0.59 20.61 13.91
CA PRO A 390 0.26 19.66 13.17
C PRO A 390 -0.35 19.24 11.83
N PHE A 391 -1.61 19.60 11.56
CA PHE A 391 -2.35 19.33 10.33
C PHE A 391 -2.84 20.63 9.68
N GLU A 392 -3.15 20.58 8.40
CA GLU A 392 -3.89 21.61 7.69
C GLU A 392 -5.38 21.24 7.69
N LEU A 393 -6.25 22.14 8.17
CA LEU A 393 -7.70 21.93 8.16
C LEU A 393 -8.32 22.59 6.92
N THR A 394 -8.83 21.77 6.00
CA THR A 394 -9.61 22.23 4.84
C THR A 394 -11.09 21.90 5.04
N ASN A 395 -11.96 22.40 4.16
CA ASN A 395 -13.39 22.09 4.20
C ASN A 395 -13.91 21.79 2.79
N GLN A 396 -14.84 20.83 2.70
CA GLN A 396 -15.62 20.59 1.50
C GLN A 396 -17.10 20.48 1.84
N LYS A 397 -17.95 21.08 0.99
CA LYS A 397 -19.40 20.89 1.05
C LYS A 397 -19.76 19.69 0.20
N ILE A 398 -20.06 18.57 0.86
CA ILE A 398 -20.52 17.34 0.22
C ILE A 398 -21.95 17.07 0.69
N ASP A 399 -22.81 16.73 -0.27
CA ASP A 399 -24.18 16.30 0.03
C ASP A 399 -24.16 14.81 0.37
N LEU A 400 -24.27 14.49 1.66
CA LEU A 400 -24.29 13.12 2.16
C LEU A 400 -25.74 12.75 2.49
N PRO A 401 -26.14 11.48 2.27
CA PRO A 401 -27.49 11.04 2.62
C PRO A 401 -27.75 11.19 4.12
N GLU A 402 -28.96 11.58 4.48
CA GLU A 402 -29.41 11.61 5.87
C GLU A 402 -29.82 10.19 6.29
N LEU A 403 -28.88 9.46 6.89
CA LEU A 403 -29.07 8.07 7.29
C LEU A 403 -29.96 7.97 8.53
N GLN A 404 -30.77 6.91 8.58
CA GLN A 404 -31.64 6.57 9.71
C GLN A 404 -31.10 5.34 10.43
N GLY A 405 -31.08 5.35 11.77
CA GLY A 405 -30.54 4.24 12.56
C GLY A 405 -29.91 4.68 13.87
N ASP A 406 -28.99 3.85 14.39
CA ASP A 406 -28.20 4.20 15.56
C ASP A 406 -27.25 5.37 15.25
N ARG A 407 -27.06 6.26 16.23
CA ARG A 407 -26.27 7.49 16.08
C ARG A 407 -24.79 7.23 15.74
N PHE A 408 -24.20 6.16 16.28
CA PHE A 408 -22.82 5.81 16.02
C PHE A 408 -22.66 5.14 14.65
N GLU A 409 -23.65 4.35 14.24
CA GLU A 409 -23.69 3.78 12.89
C GLU A 409 -23.86 4.87 11.82
N ILE A 410 -24.77 5.82 12.05
CA ILE A 410 -24.96 6.99 11.18
C ILE A 410 -23.65 7.75 11.02
N ALA A 411 -22.99 8.11 12.14
CA ALA A 411 -21.74 8.86 12.10
C ALA A 411 -20.61 8.11 11.37
N ARG A 412 -20.49 6.79 11.60
CA ARG A 412 -19.52 5.96 10.89
C ARG A 412 -19.80 5.90 9.40
N GLU A 413 -21.04 5.64 9.00
CA GLU A 413 -21.37 5.50 7.59
C GLU A 413 -21.30 6.84 6.85
N LYS A 414 -21.70 7.95 7.48
CA LYS A 414 -21.49 9.30 6.92
C LYS A 414 -20.01 9.58 6.72
N CYS A 415 -19.16 9.27 7.70
CA CYS A 415 -17.71 9.42 7.57
C CYS A 415 -17.14 8.56 6.43
N ARG A 416 -17.59 7.29 6.33
CA ARG A 416 -17.20 6.36 5.26
C ARG A 416 -17.56 6.90 3.88
N LEU A 417 -18.78 7.39 3.70
CA LEU A 417 -19.24 7.97 2.44
C LEU A 417 -18.50 9.27 2.11
N ALA A 418 -18.21 10.09 3.11
CA ALA A 418 -17.44 11.31 2.95
C ALA A 418 -16.00 11.01 2.52
N ALA A 419 -15.35 10.03 3.15
CA ALA A 419 -13.99 9.61 2.82
C ALA A 419 -13.90 9.13 1.37
N LYS A 420 -14.87 8.33 0.91
CA LYS A 420 -14.95 7.89 -0.50
C LYS A 420 -15.02 9.04 -1.50
N GLN A 421 -15.72 10.14 -1.16
CA GLN A 421 -15.88 11.28 -2.05
C GLN A 421 -14.69 12.25 -2.01
N VAL A 422 -14.13 12.50 -0.82
CA VAL A 422 -12.94 13.35 -0.65
C VAL A 422 -11.66 12.65 -1.12
N ASN A 423 -11.62 11.32 -1.02
CA ASN A 423 -10.46 10.48 -1.30
C ASN A 423 -9.23 10.88 -0.47
N GLY A 424 -9.39 11.00 0.84
CA GLY A 424 -8.33 11.36 1.78
C GLY A 424 -8.83 11.42 3.22
N ALA A 425 -8.03 11.98 4.12
CA ALA A 425 -8.41 12.10 5.53
C ALA A 425 -9.59 13.05 5.70
N VAL A 426 -10.65 12.57 6.35
CA VAL A 426 -11.87 13.35 6.59
C VAL A 426 -12.35 13.20 8.01
N PHE A 427 -13.08 14.20 8.48
CA PHE A 427 -14.05 13.98 9.54
C PHE A 427 -15.41 14.57 9.18
N THR A 428 -16.43 13.96 9.79
CA THR A 428 -17.82 14.41 9.78
C THR A 428 -18.27 14.69 11.21
N GLU A 429 -19.33 15.47 11.35
CA GLU A 429 -19.91 15.81 12.65
C GLU A 429 -21.44 15.70 12.60
N ASP A 430 -21.98 14.82 13.44
CA ASP A 430 -23.43 14.69 13.68
C ASP A 430 -23.79 15.29 15.04
N THR A 431 -24.55 16.39 15.01
CA THR A 431 -25.06 17.07 16.20
C THR A 431 -26.52 16.73 16.41
N SER A 432 -26.90 16.34 17.63
CA SER A 432 -28.25 15.97 18.01
C SER A 432 -28.69 16.68 19.30
N LEU A 433 -30.00 16.87 19.43
CA LEU A 433 -30.65 17.31 20.67
C LEU A 433 -31.77 16.33 20.99
N SER A 434 -31.68 15.71 22.16
CA SER A 434 -32.52 14.58 22.54
C SER A 434 -33.31 14.92 23.80
N PHE A 435 -34.62 14.73 23.78
CA PHE A 435 -35.48 14.97 24.94
C PHE A 435 -35.72 13.64 25.66
N ASN A 436 -35.47 13.60 26.97
CA ASN A 436 -35.59 12.35 27.72
C ASN A 436 -37.06 11.88 27.79
N ALA A 437 -38.00 12.81 27.95
CA ALA A 437 -39.44 12.54 27.91
C ALA A 437 -39.93 11.88 26.61
N LEU A 438 -39.21 12.09 25.49
CA LEU A 438 -39.52 11.49 24.20
C LEU A 438 -38.58 10.32 23.85
N ASN A 439 -37.98 9.69 24.86
CA ASN A 439 -37.02 8.58 24.70
C ASN A 439 -35.86 8.92 23.74
N GLY A 440 -35.43 10.18 23.75
CA GLY A 440 -34.29 10.67 22.96
C GLY A 440 -34.65 11.30 21.61
N LEU A 441 -35.92 11.36 21.22
CA LEU A 441 -36.35 12.19 20.10
C LEU A 441 -36.32 13.69 20.46
N PRO A 442 -36.12 14.60 19.50
CA PRO A 442 -35.92 14.36 18.07
C PRO A 442 -34.52 13.83 17.71
N GLY A 443 -33.54 13.93 18.60
CA GLY A 443 -32.22 13.32 18.44
C GLY A 443 -31.50 13.83 17.19
N PRO A 444 -31.00 12.94 16.31
CA PRO A 444 -30.30 13.33 15.09
C PRO A 444 -31.18 14.12 14.10
N TYR A 445 -32.52 14.02 14.24
CA TYR A 445 -33.47 14.71 13.36
C TYR A 445 -33.77 16.16 13.78
N ILE A 446 -33.09 16.68 14.81
CA ILE A 446 -33.39 18.00 15.40
C ILE A 446 -33.42 19.14 14.37
N LYS A 447 -32.60 19.09 13.32
CA LYS A 447 -32.59 20.11 12.26
C LYS A 447 -33.98 20.30 11.65
N TRP A 448 -34.62 19.20 11.25
CA TRP A 448 -35.94 19.21 10.61
C TRP A 448 -37.03 19.66 11.57
N PHE A 449 -36.97 19.18 12.82
CA PHE A 449 -37.89 19.64 13.87
C PHE A 449 -37.74 21.14 14.14
N LEU A 450 -36.53 21.67 14.15
CA LEU A 450 -36.32 23.11 14.32
C LEU A 450 -36.85 23.91 13.11
N GLU A 451 -36.63 23.42 11.90
CA GLU A 451 -37.11 24.06 10.67
C GLU A 451 -38.64 24.14 10.62
N ASP A 452 -39.33 23.04 10.98
CA ASP A 452 -40.79 22.97 10.89
C ASP A 452 -41.51 23.52 12.13
N CYS A 453 -40.99 23.25 13.34
CA CYS A 453 -41.64 23.64 14.59
C CYS A 453 -41.16 25.00 15.12
N GLY A 454 -39.97 25.46 14.72
CA GLY A 454 -39.31 26.60 15.33
C GLY A 454 -38.95 26.40 16.81
N HIS A 455 -38.30 27.39 17.42
CA HIS A 455 -37.90 27.31 18.83
C HIS A 455 -39.09 27.16 19.79
N GLU A 456 -40.20 27.85 19.50
CA GLU A 456 -41.42 27.77 20.31
C GLU A 456 -42.05 26.37 20.21
N GLY A 457 -42.15 25.80 19.01
CA GLY A 457 -42.70 24.47 18.82
C GLY A 457 -41.86 23.39 19.48
N LEU A 458 -40.52 23.48 19.41
CA LEU A 458 -39.62 22.58 20.14
C LEU A 458 -39.88 22.59 21.66
N ASN A 459 -40.20 23.75 22.24
CA ASN A 459 -40.56 23.85 23.66
C ASN A 459 -41.93 23.21 23.93
N LYS A 460 -42.93 23.53 23.10
CA LYS A 460 -44.31 23.02 23.23
C LYS A 460 -44.43 21.51 23.08
N MET A 461 -43.50 20.86 22.38
CA MET A 461 -43.43 19.40 22.29
C MET A 461 -43.38 18.72 23.67
N LEU A 462 -42.94 19.44 24.70
CA LEU A 462 -42.81 18.93 26.07
C LEU A 462 -43.92 19.41 27.01
N ASP A 463 -44.92 20.18 26.54
CA ASP A 463 -45.99 20.72 27.41
C ASP A 463 -46.85 19.62 28.06
N GLY A 464 -46.93 18.45 27.42
CA GLY A 464 -47.64 17.28 27.96
C GLY A 464 -46.83 16.42 28.93
N PHE A 465 -45.59 16.81 29.27
CA PHE A 465 -44.67 16.02 30.09
C PHE A 465 -44.14 16.84 31.27
N ASP A 466 -44.00 16.19 32.42
CA ASP A 466 -43.37 16.80 33.60
C ASP A 466 -41.84 16.90 33.44
N ASP A 467 -41.26 15.98 32.65
CA ASP A 467 -39.82 15.92 32.40
C ASP A 467 -39.43 16.81 31.22
N ARG A 468 -38.64 17.85 31.50
CA ARG A 468 -38.01 18.71 30.48
C ARG A 468 -36.52 18.48 30.33
N THR A 469 -35.97 17.43 30.96
CA THR A 469 -34.56 17.09 30.83
C THR A 469 -34.24 16.64 29.41
N ALA A 470 -33.05 17.01 28.96
CA ALA A 470 -32.57 16.76 27.61
C ALA A 470 -31.06 16.61 27.63
N TYR A 471 -30.52 16.14 26.52
CA TYR A 471 -29.08 16.17 26.29
C TYR A 471 -28.76 16.54 24.85
N ALA A 472 -27.70 17.31 24.72
CA ALA A 472 -27.05 17.59 23.46
C ALA A 472 -25.90 16.61 23.25
N GLN A 473 -25.73 16.12 22.03
CA GLN A 473 -24.65 15.20 21.71
C GLN A 473 -24.08 15.49 20.32
N THR A 474 -22.75 15.57 20.24
CA THR A 474 -22.00 15.64 18.98
C THR A 474 -21.14 14.39 18.87
N ILE A 475 -21.22 13.73 17.73
CA ILE A 475 -20.31 12.65 17.36
C ILE A 475 -19.44 13.14 16.23
N VAL A 476 -18.14 13.24 16.47
CA VAL A 476 -17.13 13.40 15.42
C VAL A 476 -16.68 12.02 15.01
N ALA A 477 -16.74 11.76 13.71
CA ALA A 477 -16.22 10.54 13.10
C ALA A 477 -15.09 10.92 12.16
N TYR A 478 -13.91 10.34 12.36
CA TYR A 478 -12.68 10.63 11.60
C TYR A 478 -12.12 9.36 10.98
N THR A 479 -11.53 9.49 9.80
CA THR A 479 -10.75 8.42 9.16
C THR A 479 -9.63 9.03 8.33
N THR A 480 -8.54 8.30 8.17
CA THR A 480 -7.37 8.70 7.36
C THR A 480 -7.61 8.57 5.86
N GLY A 481 -8.62 7.80 5.44
CA GLY A 481 -8.95 7.63 4.03
C GLY A 481 -10.07 6.62 3.77
N PRO A 482 -10.48 6.43 2.49
CA PRO A 482 -11.41 5.37 2.14
C PRO A 482 -10.86 3.99 2.52
N GLY A 483 -11.65 3.20 3.25
CA GLY A 483 -11.26 1.83 3.64
C GLY A 483 -10.58 1.73 5.01
N GLU A 484 -10.10 2.85 5.55
CA GLU A 484 -9.40 2.94 6.82
C GLU A 484 -10.34 2.86 8.03
N GLU A 485 -9.77 2.63 9.23
CA GLU A 485 -10.51 2.63 10.49
C GLU A 485 -11.23 3.97 10.70
N ILE A 486 -12.44 3.91 11.26
CA ILE A 486 -13.24 5.08 11.60
C ILE A 486 -13.27 5.27 13.11
N HIS A 487 -12.64 6.35 13.56
CA HIS A 487 -12.53 6.69 14.97
C HIS A 487 -13.74 7.50 15.48
N ILE A 488 -14.25 6.99 16.59
CA ILE A 488 -15.33 7.40 17.51
C ILE A 488 -15.07 8.58 18.48
N PHE A 489 -15.49 9.84 18.26
CA PHE A 489 -15.39 10.87 19.33
C PHE A 489 -16.76 11.38 19.78
N ASP A 490 -17.26 10.82 20.88
CA ASP A 490 -18.54 11.21 21.47
C ASP A 490 -18.40 12.36 22.48
N GLY A 491 -19.14 13.44 22.29
CA GLY A 491 -19.27 14.53 23.27
C GLY A 491 -20.73 14.75 23.61
N ARG A 492 -21.06 14.71 24.91
CA ARG A 492 -22.43 14.87 25.42
C ARG A 492 -22.48 15.90 26.54
N THR A 493 -23.55 16.69 26.56
CA THR A 493 -23.88 17.63 27.64
C THR A 493 -25.34 17.44 28.04
N ASN A 494 -25.59 17.23 29.32
CA ASN A 494 -26.95 17.16 29.87
C ASN A 494 -27.47 18.56 30.21
N GLY A 495 -28.78 18.70 30.22
CA GLY A 495 -29.46 19.96 30.48
C GLY A 495 -30.97 19.79 30.43
N LYS A 496 -31.65 20.88 30.09
CA LYS A 496 -33.10 20.91 29.96
C LYS A 496 -33.55 21.86 28.85
N ILE A 497 -34.76 21.61 28.37
CA ILE A 497 -35.42 22.46 27.39
C ILE A 497 -36.16 23.59 28.08
N VAL A 498 -35.83 24.81 27.68
CA VAL A 498 -36.39 26.06 28.23
C VAL A 498 -36.99 26.91 27.12
N ALA A 499 -37.78 27.92 27.49
CA ALA A 499 -38.26 28.90 26.53
C ALA A 499 -37.06 29.61 25.89
N ALA A 500 -37.17 29.96 24.60
CA ALA A 500 -36.07 30.54 23.84
C ALA A 500 -35.56 31.83 24.50
N ARG A 501 -34.25 31.92 24.78
CA ARG A 501 -33.57 33.12 25.27
C ARG A 501 -32.29 33.38 24.47
N GLY A 502 -31.86 34.65 24.38
CA GLY A 502 -30.69 35.05 23.60
C GLY A 502 -30.90 35.11 22.08
N PRO A 503 -29.84 35.26 21.28
CA PRO A 503 -29.89 35.32 19.82
C PRO A 503 -30.38 34.01 19.19
N THR A 504 -31.29 34.09 18.22
CA THR A 504 -31.91 32.94 17.55
C THR A 504 -31.24 32.54 16.24
N ASP A 505 -30.01 33.00 16.01
CA ASP A 505 -29.33 32.91 14.71
C ASP A 505 -28.52 31.62 14.54
N PHE A 506 -28.49 30.74 15.54
CA PHE A 506 -27.74 29.49 15.48
C PHE A 506 -28.47 28.29 16.10
N GLY A 507 -29.12 27.50 15.23
CA GLY A 507 -29.70 26.21 15.61
C GLY A 507 -30.68 26.32 16.78
N TRP A 508 -30.63 25.34 17.67
CA TRP A 508 -31.50 25.21 18.84
C TRP A 508 -30.84 25.75 20.13
N ASP A 509 -29.70 26.43 20.03
CA ASP A 509 -29.01 27.04 21.18
C ASP A 509 -29.93 27.85 22.14
N PRO A 510 -30.91 28.63 21.65
CA PRO A 510 -31.79 29.42 22.52
C PRO A 510 -32.68 28.59 23.44
N VAL A 511 -32.93 27.32 23.12
CA VAL A 511 -33.90 26.49 23.86
C VAL A 511 -33.24 25.45 24.75
N PHE A 512 -31.90 25.35 24.76
CA PHE A 512 -31.17 24.40 25.58
C PHE A 512 -30.36 25.10 26.67
N GLU A 513 -30.72 24.82 27.94
CA GLU A 513 -30.00 25.25 29.13
C GLU A 513 -29.19 24.05 29.66
N PRO A 514 -27.86 24.00 29.45
CA PRO A 514 -27.03 22.92 29.99
C PRO A 514 -26.93 23.03 31.52
N ASP A 515 -26.77 21.90 32.20
CA ASP A 515 -26.68 21.86 33.67
C ASP A 515 -25.49 22.67 34.19
N GLU A 516 -24.39 22.69 33.43
CA GLU A 516 -23.15 23.42 33.72
C GLU A 516 -23.18 24.88 33.23
N GLY A 517 -24.33 25.35 32.72
CA GLY A 517 -24.48 26.64 32.05
C GLY A 517 -24.80 27.84 32.94
N GLU A 518 -24.78 27.66 34.27
CA GLU A 518 -25.12 28.72 35.23
C GLU A 518 -26.50 29.37 34.97
N GLY A 519 -27.47 28.56 34.53
CA GLY A 519 -28.84 29.02 34.25
C GLY A 519 -29.01 29.76 32.91
N LYS A 520 -27.97 29.81 32.08
CA LYS A 520 -28.02 30.42 30.73
C LYS A 520 -28.24 29.36 29.67
N THR A 521 -28.93 29.75 28.60
CA THR A 521 -28.98 28.95 27.36
C THR A 521 -27.65 29.06 26.62
N TYR A 522 -27.36 28.12 25.70
CA TYR A 522 -26.15 28.24 24.87
C TYR A 522 -26.08 29.55 24.09
N ALA A 523 -27.22 30.13 23.70
CA ALA A 523 -27.30 31.39 22.98
C ALA A 523 -26.90 32.61 23.85
N GLU A 524 -27.06 32.52 25.17
CA GLU A 524 -26.73 33.61 26.12
C GLU A 524 -25.26 33.59 26.56
N MET A 525 -24.50 32.56 26.18
CA MET A 525 -23.11 32.36 26.59
C MET A 525 -22.13 33.06 25.64
N THR A 526 -20.96 33.44 26.18
CA THR A 526 -19.82 33.76 25.33
C THR A 526 -19.37 32.51 24.58
N LYS A 527 -18.78 32.68 23.39
CA LYS A 527 -18.31 31.55 22.58
C LYS A 527 -17.30 30.70 23.34
N GLU A 528 -16.39 31.35 24.08
CA GLU A 528 -15.34 30.70 24.85
C GLU A 528 -15.92 29.81 25.96
N PHE A 529 -16.90 30.33 26.70
CA PHE A 529 -17.55 29.58 27.77
C PHE A 529 -18.42 28.45 27.22
N LYS A 530 -19.16 28.70 26.14
CA LYS A 530 -19.94 27.64 25.47
C LYS A 530 -19.02 26.50 25.00
N ASN A 531 -17.90 26.82 24.36
CA ASN A 531 -16.97 25.82 23.83
C ASN A 531 -16.35 24.94 24.94
N SER A 532 -16.19 25.44 26.17
CA SER A 532 -15.62 24.62 27.26
C SER A 532 -16.59 23.59 27.83
N ILE A 533 -17.90 23.82 27.76
CA ILE A 533 -18.92 22.92 28.35
C ILE A 533 -19.79 22.20 27.32
N SER A 534 -19.76 22.61 26.05
CA SER A 534 -20.63 22.08 25.03
C SER A 534 -20.26 20.66 24.59
N HIS A 535 -21.28 19.93 24.16
CA HIS A 535 -21.19 18.62 23.52
C HIS A 535 -20.22 18.63 22.33
N ARG A 536 -20.27 19.66 21.47
CA ARG A 536 -19.31 19.85 20.38
C ARG A 536 -17.90 20.07 20.91
N GLY A 537 -17.71 21.00 21.86
CA GLY A 537 -16.42 21.23 22.51
C GLY A 537 -15.78 19.96 23.08
N ARG A 538 -16.56 19.15 23.80
CA ARG A 538 -16.13 17.87 24.37
C ARG A 538 -15.72 16.85 23.31
N SER A 539 -16.50 16.72 22.24
CA SER A 539 -16.21 15.79 21.14
C SER A 539 -14.94 16.20 20.39
N PHE A 540 -14.82 17.48 20.06
CA PHE A 540 -13.65 18.02 19.37
C PHE A 540 -12.39 18.00 20.23
N GLU A 541 -12.50 18.16 21.55
CA GLU A 541 -11.36 18.00 22.45
C GLU A 541 -10.83 16.55 22.44
N LYS A 542 -11.72 15.56 22.47
CA LYS A 542 -11.32 14.15 22.33
C LYS A 542 -10.66 13.88 20.98
N PHE A 543 -11.23 14.44 19.90
CA PHE A 543 -10.64 14.33 18.57
C PHE A 543 -9.27 15.00 18.50
N ARG A 544 -9.11 16.19 19.10
CA ARG A 544 -7.84 16.92 19.17
C ARG A 544 -6.79 16.12 19.94
N ALA A 545 -7.16 15.57 21.10
CA ALA A 545 -6.28 14.74 21.91
C ALA A 545 -5.81 13.49 21.13
N PHE A 546 -6.71 12.86 20.39
CA PHE A 546 -6.37 11.75 19.49
C PHE A 546 -5.33 12.16 18.44
N LEU A 547 -5.59 13.25 17.70
CA LEU A 547 -4.66 13.74 16.67
C LEU A 547 -3.28 14.12 17.24
N ALA A 548 -3.23 14.65 18.47
CA ALA A 548 -1.98 14.95 19.15
C ALA A 548 -1.21 13.68 19.56
N SER A 549 -1.91 12.65 20.05
CA SER A 549 -1.30 11.39 20.47
C SER A 549 -0.72 10.58 19.30
N THR A 550 -1.35 10.65 18.13
CA THR A 550 -0.90 9.95 16.92
C THR A 550 0.24 10.66 16.19
N GLY A 551 0.48 11.95 16.47
CA GLY A 551 1.55 12.74 15.84
C GLY A 551 2.85 12.85 16.64
N SER A 552 2.94 12.18 17.80
CA SER A 552 4.07 12.29 18.74
C SER A 552 5.03 11.08 18.74
N GLY A 553 4.80 10.11 17.86
CA GLY A 553 5.61 8.89 17.76
C GLY A 553 6.30 8.80 16.42
N ASP A 554 7.34 9.60 16.22
CA ASP A 554 8.32 9.50 15.13
C ASP A 554 9.73 9.44 15.71
#